data_AF-C0QRJ1-F1
#
_entry.id   AF-C0QRJ1-F1
#
_cell.length_a   1.000
_cell.length_b   1.000
_cell.length_c   1.000
_cell.angle_alpha   90.00
_cell.angle_beta   90.00
_cell.angle_gamma   90.00
#
_symmetry.space_group_name_H-M   'P 1'
#
loop_
_entity.id
_entity.type
_entity.pdbx_description
1 polymer ?
#
loop_
_entity_poly.entity_id
_entity_poly.type
_entity_poly.pdbx_seq_one_letter_code
_entity_poly.pdbx_strand_id
1 'polypeptide(L)' 'MNLEDLKKTEKKEECFKCGVVAILYEDPNIEGLYFCEKCWQERIKTEEIEEWGFDEEIPYE' A
#
# COMPACT_ATOMS: atom_id res chain seq x y z
N MET A 1 -7.71 2.90 -5.21
CA MET A 1 -7.87 3.17 -3.76
C MET A 1 -7.06 4.42 -3.44
N ASN A 2 -7.62 5.43 -2.76
CA ASN A 2 -6.89 6.67 -2.47
C ASN A 2 -6.44 6.73 -1.01
N LEU A 3 -5.24 7.25 -0.76
CA LEU A 3 -4.65 7.43 0.57
C LEU A 3 -5.48 8.34 1.48
N GLU A 4 -6.25 9.25 0.90
CA GLU A 4 -7.07 10.24 1.62
C GLU A 4 -8.26 9.60 2.35
N ASP A 5 -8.69 8.41 1.91
CA ASP A 5 -9.80 7.65 2.51
C ASP A 5 -9.34 6.77 3.68
N LEU A 6 -8.02 6.61 3.88
CA LEU A 6 -7.46 5.78 4.93
C LEU A 6 -7.44 6.51 6.27
N LYS A 7 -7.78 5.79 7.34
CA LYS A 7 -7.58 6.29 8.71
C LYS A 7 -6.10 6.51 8.94
N LYS A 8 -5.76 7.62 9.59
CA LYS A 8 -4.37 7.98 9.91
C LYS A 8 -4.17 8.11 11.41
N THR A 9 -2.95 7.88 11.84
CA THR A 9 -2.55 8.04 13.25
C THR A 9 -2.59 9.52 13.63
N GLU A 10 -3.02 9.83 14.87
CA GLU A 10 -3.00 11.21 15.37
C GLU A 10 -1.58 11.68 15.73
N LYS A 11 -0.68 10.73 16.00
CA LYS A 11 0.71 10.95 16.37
C LYS A 11 1.64 10.28 15.38
N LYS A 12 2.91 10.69 15.41
CA LYS A 12 3.93 10.00 14.64
C LYS A 12 4.19 8.64 15.29
N GLU A 13 4.04 7.59 14.49
CA GLU A 13 4.26 6.21 14.88
C GLU A 13 5.25 5.56 13.91
N GLU A 14 5.75 4.39 14.28
CA GLU A 14 6.73 3.65 13.48
C GLU A 14 6.07 2.82 12.38
N CYS A 15 6.43 3.09 11.13
CA CYS A 15 5.89 2.35 9.98
C CYS A 15 6.26 0.87 10.06
N PHE A 16 5.26 -0.01 9.96
CA PHE A 16 5.48 -1.45 10.06
C PHE A 16 6.45 -2.03 9.01
N LYS A 17 6.46 -1.50 7.78
CA LYS A 17 7.34 -1.98 6.69
C LYS A 17 8.78 -1.46 6.76
N CYS A 18 8.99 -0.17 7.01
CA CYS A 18 10.30 0.49 6.85
C CYS A 18 10.86 1.13 8.12
N GLY A 19 10.13 1.12 9.24
CA GLY A 19 10.60 1.67 10.51
C GLY A 19 10.66 3.20 10.58
N VAL A 20 10.16 3.94 9.57
CA VAL A 20 10.15 5.40 9.63
C VAL A 20 9.11 5.89 10.64
N VAL A 21 9.48 6.86 11.48
CA VAL A 21 8.56 7.51 12.42
C VAL A 21 7.87 8.69 11.74
N ALA A 22 6.61 8.51 11.35
CA ALA A 22 5.81 9.48 10.60
C ALA A 22 4.33 9.36 10.94
N ILE A 23 3.48 10.23 10.36
CA ILE A 23 2.05 9.97 10.34
C ILE A 23 1.83 8.76 9.43
N LEU A 24 1.17 7.74 9.96
CA LEU A 24 0.93 6.49 9.26
C LEU A 24 -0.54 6.36 8.92
N TYR A 25 -0.83 5.49 7.97
CA TYR A 25 -2.17 5.18 7.48
C TYR A 25 -2.46 3.71 7.75
N GLU A 26 -3.64 3.46 8.30
CA GLU A 26 -4.14 2.14 8.68
C GLU A 26 -4.47 1.30 7.44
N ASP A 27 -4.15 0.01 7.50
CA ASP A 27 -4.59 -0.97 6.52
C ASP A 27 -6.07 -1.32 6.74
N PRO A 28 -6.94 -1.03 5.76
CA PRO A 28 -8.37 -1.30 5.92
C PRO A 28 -8.68 -2.80 5.82
N ASN A 29 -7.76 -3.63 5.33
CA ASN A 29 -7.89 -5.07 5.30
C ASN A 29 -7.38 -5.72 6.59
N ILE A 30 -6.48 -5.05 7.32
CA ILE A 30 -5.85 -5.59 8.54
C ILE A 30 -5.82 -4.53 9.63
N GLU A 31 -6.73 -4.66 10.59
CA GLU A 31 -6.82 -3.77 11.76
C GLU A 31 -5.50 -3.76 12.55
N GLY A 32 -5.04 -2.55 12.92
CA GLY A 32 -3.82 -2.36 13.70
C GLY A 32 -2.50 -2.39 12.90
N LEU A 33 -2.55 -2.58 11.57
CA LEU A 33 -1.38 -2.37 10.72
C LEU A 33 -1.34 -0.94 10.18
N TYR A 34 -0.20 -0.28 10.36
CA TYR A 34 0.01 1.10 9.94
C TYR A 34 1.26 1.23 9.07
N PHE A 35 1.10 1.90 7.93
CA PHE A 35 2.19 2.13 6.98
C PHE A 35 2.35 3.61 6.66
N CYS A 36 3.57 4.05 6.38
CA CYS A 36 3.80 5.42 5.92
C CYS A 36 3.26 5.60 4.49
N GLU A 37 3.01 6.85 4.10
CA GLU A 37 2.53 7.24 2.77
C GLU A 37 3.31 6.55 1.65
N LYS A 38 4.64 6.55 1.71
CA LYS A 38 5.50 5.93 0.70
C LYS A 38 5.23 4.43 0.55
N CYS A 39 5.14 3.72 1.67
CA CYS A 39 4.88 2.28 1.66
C CYS A 39 3.49 1.98 1.09
N TRP A 40 2.50 2.84 1.34
CA TRP A 40 1.18 2.74 0.72
C TRP A 40 1.21 2.99 -0.78
N GLN A 41 1.89 4.03 -1.22
CA GLN A 41 2.04 4.32 -2.65
C GLN A 41 2.73 3.19 -3.39
N GLU A 42 3.71 2.52 -2.78
CA GLU A 42 4.32 1.32 -3.38
C GLU A 42 3.33 0.16 -3.53
N ARG A 43 2.44 -0.06 -2.55
CA ARG A 43 1.42 -1.10 -2.63
C ARG A 43 0.41 -0.81 -3.72
N ILE A 44 -0.14 0.40 -3.76
CA ILE A 44 -1.09 0.84 -4.79
C ILE A 44 -0.47 0.68 -6.18
N LYS A 45 0.79 1.11 -6.36
CA LYS A 45 1.51 0.93 -7.64
C LYS A 45 1.70 -0.54 -8.01
N THR A 46 1.91 -1.42 -7.03
CA THR A 46 2.09 -2.85 -7.28
C THR A 46 0.77 -3.49 -7.72
N GLU A 47 -0.34 -3.13 -7.08
CA GLU A 47 -1.69 -3.58 -7.46
C GLU A 47 -2.07 -3.09 -8.87
N GLU A 48 -1.75 -1.84 -9.22
CA GLU A 48 -1.99 -1.31 -10.57
C GLU A 48 -1.15 -2.03 -11.65
N ILE A 49 0.06 -2.48 -11.32
CA ILE A 49 0.91 -3.24 -12.25
C ILE A 49 0.40 -4.68 -12.42
N GLU A 50 -0.11 -5.32 -11.35
CA GLU A 50 -0.72 -6.64 -11.43
C GLU A 50 -2.03 -6.64 -12.25
N GLU A 51 -2.81 -5.55 -12.23
CA GLU A 51 -3.97 -5.38 -13.12
C GLU A 51 -3.60 -5.21 -14.61
N TRP A 52 -2.36 -4.84 -14.93
CA TRP A 52 -1.86 -4.64 -16.30
C TRP A 52 -0.99 -5.79 -16.83
N GLY A 53 -0.77 -6.84 -16.03
CA GLY A 53 0.11 -7.97 -16.36
C GLY A 53 -0.60 -9.19 -16.95
N PHE A 54 -1.84 -9.08 -17.45
CA PHE A 54 -2.66 -10.21 -17.92
C PHE A 54 -3.09 -10.09 -19.39
N ASP A 55 -2.22 -9.61 -20.27
CA ASP A 55 -2.44 -9.64 -21.72
C ASP A 55 -1.14 -9.97 -22.48
N GLU A 56 -0.44 -11.01 -22.04
CA GLU A 56 0.54 -11.68 -22.90
C GLU A 56 0.02 -13.09 -23.19
N GLU A 57 -0.68 -13.23 -24.32
CA GLU A 57 -1.03 -14.51 -24.94
C GLU A 57 0.21 -15.41 -24.94
N ILE A 58 0.19 -16.47 -24.13
CA ILE A 58 1.12 -17.60 -24.27
C ILE A 58 0.97 -18.14 -25.70
N PRO A 59 1.98 -18.00 -26.59
CA PRO A 59 1.92 -18.64 -27.89
C PRO A 59 2.03 -20.14 -27.63
N TYR A 60 0.98 -20.89 -27.93
CA TYR A 60 1.09 -22.34 -27.99
C TYR A 60 1.92 -22.69 -29.24
N GLU A 61 3.08 -23.32 -29.05
CA GLU A 61 3.81 -24.01 -30.12
C GLU A 61 3.03 -25.24 -30.63
#